data_AF-A0A7X7ZFQ7-F1
#
_entry.id   AF-A0A7X7ZFQ7-F1
#
_cell.length_a   1.000
_cell.length_b   1.000
_cell.length_c   1.000
_cell.angle_alpha   90.00
_cell.angle_beta   90.00
_cell.angle_gamma   90.00
#
_symmetry.space_group_name_H-M   'P 1'
#
loop_
_entity.id
_entity.type
_entity.pdbx_description
1 polymer ?
#
loop_
_entity_poly.entity_id
_entity_poly.type
_entity_poly.pdbx_seq_one_letter_code
_entity_poly.pdbx_strand_id
1 'polypeptide(L)'
;RISAIYRQVHVVYYKGDFNFSKICNYGASCAHGDYLLFMNNDVEMINPEAILEMMGYAQRPDVGIVGCRLLYDDDTIQHAGVVVGIGGVADHIFRGHVSENNTYFNLAMTARDYSAVTAAVMMVRRDAFEEAQGFDENYAVAFNDIDFCLKVRKLNRLVVYNPYASFHHYESKSRGAEDTYEKQVRFAAETKLFVSKWKDFILNGDPYYNQNLTVHNSDFSCRNLAIEKIGDTFYKKSMIHAILTESPEQIVQDNQ
;
A
#
# COMPACT_ATOMS: atom_id res chain seq x y z
N ARG A 1 24.92 16.72 8.04
CA ARG A 1 24.55 17.69 9.12
C ARG A 1 23.76 17.00 10.22
N ILE A 2 22.67 16.28 9.93
CA ILE A 2 21.87 15.59 10.96
C ILE A 2 22.61 14.46 11.69
N SER A 3 23.37 13.63 10.98
CA SER A 3 24.18 12.54 11.54
C SER A 3 25.39 13.00 12.37
N ALA A 4 25.75 14.28 12.28
CA ALA A 4 26.75 14.89 13.18
C ALA A 4 26.13 15.33 14.52
N ILE A 5 24.80 15.48 14.57
CA ILE A 5 24.05 15.94 15.75
C ILE A 5 23.48 14.74 16.51
N TYR A 6 22.96 13.74 15.79
CA TYR A 6 22.33 12.56 16.37
C TYR A 6 23.14 11.29 16.07
N ARG A 7 23.71 10.67 17.11
CA ARG A 7 24.56 9.47 16.98
C ARG A 7 23.81 8.25 16.45
N GLN A 8 22.50 8.19 16.68
CA GLN A 8 21.61 7.14 16.20
C GLN A 8 21.21 7.29 14.73
N VAL A 9 21.58 8.41 14.08
CA VAL A 9 21.24 8.66 12.68
C VAL A 9 22.41 8.29 11.78
N HIS A 10 22.19 7.27 10.95
CA HIS A 10 23.12 6.86 9.92
C HIS A 10 22.55 7.23 8.54
N VAL A 11 23.36 7.92 7.72
CA VAL A 11 22.97 8.30 6.36
C VAL A 11 23.72 7.42 5.38
N VAL A 12 22.99 6.71 4.53
CA VAL A 12 23.51 5.90 3.43
C VAL A 12 23.07 6.51 2.10
N TYR A 13 23.90 6.36 1.07
CA TYR A 13 23.66 6.97 -0.24
C TYR A 13 23.43 5.89 -1.29
N TYR A 14 22.21 5.82 -1.80
CA TYR A 14 21.89 5.00 -2.95
C TYR A 14 22.41 5.67 -4.24
N LYS A 15 23.06 4.89 -5.11
CA LYS A 15 23.56 5.34 -6.42
C LYS A 15 22.70 4.74 -7.53
N GLY A 16 22.07 5.59 -8.31
CA GLY A 16 21.23 5.19 -9.46
C GLY A 16 19.99 6.06 -9.58
N ASP A 17 19.15 5.72 -10.54
CA ASP A 17 17.86 6.39 -10.74
C ASP A 17 16.88 6.05 -9.61
N PHE A 18 15.89 6.93 -9.42
CA PHE A 18 14.88 6.74 -8.40
C PHE A 18 14.08 5.45 -8.65
N ASN A 19 14.09 4.57 -7.66
CA ASN A 19 13.25 3.38 -7.59
C ASN A 19 13.02 3.11 -6.11
N PHE A 20 11.78 3.29 -5.65
CA PHE A 20 11.42 3.20 -4.24
C PHE A 20 11.81 1.83 -3.67
N SER A 21 11.46 0.74 -4.36
CA SER A 21 11.78 -0.63 -3.95
C SER A 21 13.29 -0.86 -3.77
N LYS A 22 14.11 -0.42 -4.73
CA LYS A 22 15.58 -0.52 -4.63
C LYS A 22 16.14 0.28 -3.47
N ILE A 23 15.63 1.49 -3.26
CA ILE A 23 16.07 2.36 -2.17
C ILE A 23 15.71 1.75 -0.81
N CYS A 24 14.49 1.23 -0.66
CA CYS A 24 14.04 0.56 0.55
C CYS A 24 14.84 -0.73 0.81
N ASN A 25 15.07 -1.57 -0.20
CA ASN A 25 15.90 -2.77 -0.08
C ASN A 25 17.34 -2.43 0.33
N TYR A 26 17.93 -1.40 -0.29
CA TYR A 26 19.28 -0.93 0.05
C TYR A 26 19.34 -0.42 1.49
N GLY A 27 18.38 0.41 1.91
CA GLY A 27 18.27 0.87 3.29
C GLY A 27 18.13 -0.28 4.29
N ALA A 28 17.27 -1.26 4.01
CA ALA A 28 17.07 -2.44 4.84
C ALA A 28 18.36 -3.28 4.99
N SER A 29 19.16 -3.38 3.92
CA SER A 29 20.45 -4.10 3.94
C SER A 29 21.50 -3.46 4.86
N CYS A 30 21.37 -2.16 5.13
CA CYS A 30 22.24 -1.41 6.03
C CYS A 30 21.70 -1.36 7.48
N ALA A 31 20.46 -1.80 7.72
CA ALA A 31 19.84 -1.77 9.03
C ALA A 31 20.16 -3.05 9.83
N HIS A 32 20.26 -2.94 11.16
CA HIS A 32 20.60 -4.05 12.06
C HIS A 32 19.51 -4.44 13.07
N GLY A 33 18.39 -3.73 13.12
CA GLY A 33 17.30 -4.04 14.05
C GLY A 33 16.46 -5.25 13.62
N ASP A 34 15.85 -5.95 14.59
CA ASP A 34 14.96 -7.09 14.34
C ASP A 34 13.63 -6.69 13.66
N TYR A 35 13.31 -5.40 13.73
CA TYR A 35 12.17 -4.78 13.06
C TYR A 35 12.67 -3.65 12.16
N LEU A 36 12.11 -3.58 10.96
CA LEU A 36 12.35 -2.55 9.98
C LEU A 36 11.16 -1.60 9.98
N LEU A 37 11.40 -0.30 10.12
CA LEU A 37 10.38 0.74 9.95
C LEU A 37 10.69 1.51 8.67
N PHE A 38 9.88 1.29 7.65
CA PHE A 38 9.87 2.12 6.45
C PHE A 38 9.01 3.35 6.72
N MET A 39 9.56 4.51 6.40
CA MET A 39 8.93 5.79 6.68
C MET A 39 9.34 6.79 5.61
N ASN A 40 8.36 7.42 4.97
CA ASN A 40 8.62 8.50 4.02
C ASN A 40 9.19 9.73 4.74
N ASN A 41 9.87 10.58 4.00
CA ASN A 41 10.54 11.77 4.55
C ASN A 41 9.61 12.97 4.78
N ASP A 42 8.32 12.84 4.46
CA ASP A 42 7.28 13.87 4.54
C ASP A 42 6.09 13.41 5.41
N VAL A 43 6.36 12.58 6.42
CA VAL A 43 5.40 12.20 7.46
C VAL A 43 5.73 12.83 8.82
N GLU A 44 4.70 13.05 9.62
CA GLU A 44 4.79 13.60 10.97
C GLU A 44 3.94 12.77 11.94
N MET A 45 4.51 12.38 13.08
CA MET A 45 3.77 11.66 14.12
C MET A 45 2.71 12.56 14.73
N ILE A 46 1.47 12.09 14.76
CA ILE A 46 0.36 12.78 15.47
C ILE A 46 0.40 12.44 16.95
N ASN A 47 0.56 11.15 17.28
CA ASN A 47 0.69 10.69 18.65
C ASN A 47 2.13 10.25 18.98
N PRO A 48 2.68 10.62 20.15
CA PRO A 48 4.07 10.31 20.52
C PRO A 48 4.36 8.81 20.60
N GLU A 49 3.35 8.00 20.92
CA GLU A 49 3.45 6.56 21.09
C GLU A 49 3.30 5.78 19.78
N ALA A 50 3.15 6.44 18.61
CA ALA A 50 2.79 5.78 17.35
C ALA A 50 3.71 4.60 16.98
N ILE A 51 5.03 4.75 17.17
CA ILE A 51 5.99 3.68 16.90
C ILE A 51 5.84 2.52 17.91
N LEU A 52 5.55 2.82 19.17
CA LEU A 52 5.33 1.81 20.21
C LEU A 52 4.02 1.04 19.97
N GLU A 53 2.98 1.72 19.52
CA GLU A 53 1.72 1.11 19.08
C GLU A 53 1.93 0.13 17.92
N MET A 54 2.74 0.51 16.92
CA MET A 54 3.09 -0.41 15.82
C MET A 54 3.90 -1.62 16.31
N MET A 55 4.86 -1.39 17.23
CA MET A 55 5.67 -2.46 17.82
C MET A 55 4.82 -3.48 18.56
N GLY A 56 3.77 -3.06 19.27
CA GLY A 56 2.87 -3.96 20.00
C GLY A 56 2.26 -5.05 19.12
N TYR A 57 1.82 -4.70 17.90
CA TYR A 57 1.34 -5.69 16.93
C TYR A 57 2.47 -6.46 16.25
N ALA A 58 3.58 -5.80 15.92
CA ALA A 58 4.69 -6.41 15.21
C ALA A 58 5.36 -7.54 16.01
N GLN A 59 5.33 -7.47 17.34
CA GLN A 59 5.84 -8.51 18.23
C GLN A 59 5.06 -9.82 18.20
N ARG A 60 3.85 -9.84 17.63
CA ARG A 60 3.08 -11.07 17.51
C ARG A 60 3.72 -12.02 16.49
N PRO A 61 3.92 -13.31 16.83
CA PRO A 61 4.57 -14.28 15.92
C PRO A 61 3.86 -14.49 14.57
N ASP A 62 2.55 -14.28 14.51
CA ASP A 62 1.72 -14.41 13.31
C ASP A 62 1.68 -13.14 12.44
N VAL A 63 2.21 -12.00 12.92
CA VAL A 63 2.21 -10.73 12.19
C VAL A 63 3.54 -10.53 11.46
N GLY A 64 3.45 -10.22 10.16
CA GLY A 64 4.61 -9.90 9.32
C GLY A 64 4.77 -8.40 9.08
N ILE A 65 3.66 -7.68 8.94
CA ILE A 65 3.62 -6.24 8.64
C ILE A 65 2.58 -5.55 9.50
N VAL A 66 2.90 -4.34 9.96
CA VAL A 66 1.99 -3.39 10.61
C VAL A 66 2.01 -2.07 9.85
N GLY A 67 0.86 -1.63 9.37
CA GLY A 67 0.61 -0.29 8.88
C GLY A 67 -0.08 0.57 9.94
N CYS A 68 -0.13 1.88 9.70
CA CYS A 68 -0.74 2.85 10.60
C CYS A 68 -1.87 3.61 9.92
N ARG A 69 -2.53 4.52 10.64
CA ARG A 69 -3.40 5.53 10.04
C ARG A 69 -2.57 6.67 9.48
N LEU A 70 -2.89 7.07 8.24
CA LEU A 70 -2.34 8.29 7.64
C LEU A 70 -3.48 9.26 7.34
N LEU A 71 -3.27 10.51 7.73
CA LEU A 71 -4.15 11.63 7.42
C LEU A 71 -3.47 12.58 6.44
N TYR A 72 -4.25 13.20 5.57
CA TYR A 72 -3.84 14.38 4.82
C TYR A 72 -3.67 15.59 5.76
N ASP A 73 -3.13 16.70 5.25
CA ASP A 73 -2.88 17.91 6.03
C ASP A 73 -4.16 18.64 6.47
N ASP A 74 -5.30 18.30 5.86
CA ASP A 74 -6.64 18.75 6.23
C ASP A 74 -7.38 17.78 7.18
N ASP A 75 -6.64 16.85 7.81
CA ASP A 75 -7.14 15.79 8.70
C ASP A 75 -8.11 14.78 8.05
N THR A 76 -8.30 14.83 6.73
CA THR A 76 -9.05 13.77 6.03
C THR A 76 -8.23 12.48 5.95
N ILE A 77 -8.90 11.33 5.93
CA ILE A 77 -8.20 10.04 5.87
C ILE A 77 -7.48 9.89 4.52
N GLN A 78 -6.19 9.58 4.57
CA GLN A 78 -5.42 9.13 3.40
C GLN A 78 -5.28 7.61 3.36
N HIS A 79 -5.07 6.98 4.52
CA HIS A 79 -4.88 5.53 4.62
C HIS A 79 -5.47 4.98 5.91
N ALA A 80 -6.33 3.97 5.74
CA ALA A 80 -6.88 3.15 6.81
C ALA A 80 -6.82 1.65 6.49
N GLY A 81 -5.86 1.25 5.64
CA GLY A 81 -5.79 -0.06 4.99
C GLY A 81 -5.85 0.04 3.46
N VAL A 82 -5.50 -1.04 2.77
CA VAL A 82 -5.66 -1.17 1.31
C VAL A 82 -6.44 -2.45 1.01
N VAL A 83 -7.38 -2.34 0.07
CA VAL A 83 -8.10 -3.46 -0.50
C VAL A 83 -7.69 -3.61 -1.96
N VAL A 84 -7.31 -4.82 -2.33
CA VAL A 84 -6.91 -5.16 -3.70
C VAL A 84 -8.18 -5.40 -4.55
N GLY A 85 -8.18 -4.87 -5.76
CA GLY A 85 -9.27 -4.99 -6.73
C GLY A 85 -10.27 -3.83 -6.72
N ILE A 86 -10.28 -2.97 -5.69
CA ILE A 86 -11.05 -1.71 -5.74
C ILE A 86 -10.44 -0.79 -6.80
N GLY A 87 -11.29 -0.22 -7.65
CA GLY A 87 -10.87 0.67 -8.75
C GLY A 87 -10.02 -0.02 -9.82
N GLY A 88 -9.98 -1.36 -9.83
CA GLY A 88 -9.19 -2.16 -10.77
C GLY A 88 -8.09 -2.95 -10.08
N VAL A 89 -7.07 -2.28 -9.55
CA VAL A 89 -5.88 -2.95 -8.99
C VAL A 89 -5.91 -2.98 -7.48
N ALA A 90 -6.00 -1.81 -6.83
CA ALA A 90 -6.09 -1.65 -5.39
C ALA A 90 -6.36 -0.18 -5.06
N ASP A 91 -6.98 0.08 -3.91
CA ASP A 91 -7.09 1.45 -3.38
C ASP A 91 -7.05 1.49 -1.85
N HIS A 92 -6.72 2.67 -1.34
CA HIS A 92 -6.81 3.03 0.06
C HIS A 92 -8.28 3.20 0.43
N ILE A 93 -8.69 2.52 1.49
CA ILE A 93 -10.06 2.60 1.97
C ILE A 93 -10.30 3.86 2.80
N PHE A 94 -11.52 4.40 2.69
CA PHE A 94 -11.93 5.65 3.35
C PHE A 94 -11.12 6.88 2.92
N ARG A 95 -10.40 6.83 1.80
CA ARG A 95 -9.64 7.98 1.28
C ARG A 95 -10.57 9.21 1.10
N GLY A 96 -10.18 10.35 1.65
CA GLY A 96 -10.92 11.61 1.60
C GLY A 96 -12.09 11.71 2.58
N HIS A 97 -12.33 10.71 3.44
CA HIS A 97 -13.32 10.84 4.51
C HIS A 97 -12.87 11.89 5.54
N VAL A 98 -13.76 12.85 5.82
CA VAL A 98 -13.54 13.97 6.76
C VAL A 98 -13.40 13.52 8.21
N SER A 99 -13.96 12.35 8.55
CA SER A 99 -13.81 11.79 9.88
C SER A 99 -13.60 10.29 9.79
N GLU A 100 -12.68 9.83 10.62
CA GLU A 100 -12.48 8.42 10.96
C GLU A 100 -13.65 7.82 11.76
N ASN A 101 -14.40 8.67 12.47
CA ASN A 101 -15.62 8.29 13.16
C ASN A 101 -16.76 8.06 12.17
N ASN A 102 -17.59 7.05 12.42
CA ASN A 102 -18.75 6.69 11.59
C ASN A 102 -18.39 6.25 10.16
N THR A 103 -17.17 5.78 9.94
CA THR A 103 -16.86 4.95 8.77
C THR A 103 -17.66 3.65 8.84
N TYR A 104 -17.78 2.92 7.72
CA TYR A 104 -18.51 1.65 7.68
C TYR A 104 -18.06 0.73 8.83
N PHE A 105 -18.97 0.43 9.76
CA PHE A 105 -18.71 -0.30 11.01
C PHE A 105 -17.51 0.21 11.86
N ASN A 106 -17.19 1.50 11.78
CA ASN A 106 -16.03 2.12 12.42
C ASN A 106 -14.70 1.43 12.08
N LEU A 107 -14.59 0.87 10.86
CA LEU A 107 -13.41 0.10 10.47
C LEU A 107 -12.15 0.97 10.38
N ALA A 108 -12.26 2.27 10.10
CA ALA A 108 -11.11 3.19 10.18
C ALA A 108 -10.60 3.43 11.62
N MET A 109 -11.38 3.06 12.63
CA MET A 109 -11.02 3.15 14.05
C MET A 109 -10.71 1.80 14.69
N THR A 110 -10.72 0.72 13.89
CA THR A 110 -10.60 -0.65 14.40
C THR A 110 -9.35 -1.30 13.85
N ALA A 111 -8.47 -1.76 14.74
CA ALA A 111 -7.32 -2.55 14.34
C ALA A 111 -7.79 -3.86 13.69
N ARG A 112 -7.24 -4.19 12.52
CA ARG A 112 -7.66 -5.37 11.77
C ARG A 112 -6.66 -5.76 10.70
N ASP A 113 -6.83 -6.97 10.20
CA ASP A 113 -6.06 -7.46 9.08
C ASP A 113 -6.63 -6.95 7.75
N TYR A 114 -5.71 -6.66 6.83
CA TYR A 114 -5.99 -6.34 5.43
C TYR A 114 -5.09 -7.17 4.51
N SER A 115 -5.33 -7.07 3.21
CA SER A 115 -4.42 -7.66 2.22
C SER A 115 -3.15 -6.83 2.05
N ALA A 116 -3.24 -5.51 2.23
CA ALA A 116 -2.10 -4.61 2.15
C ALA A 116 -2.26 -3.37 3.03
N VAL A 117 -1.12 -2.76 3.34
CA VAL A 117 -0.97 -1.42 3.91
C VAL A 117 0.12 -0.68 3.13
N THR A 118 0.18 0.65 3.23
CA THR A 118 1.16 1.42 2.46
C THR A 118 2.53 1.47 3.14
N ALA A 119 3.60 1.54 2.34
CA ALA A 119 4.96 1.71 2.83
C ALA A 119 5.32 3.16 3.24
N ALA A 120 4.38 4.12 3.13
CA ALA A 120 4.60 5.48 3.62
C ALA A 120 4.92 5.50 5.12
N VAL A 121 4.28 4.62 5.91
CA VAL A 121 4.73 4.22 7.25
C VAL A 121 4.37 2.75 7.46
N MET A 122 5.38 1.87 7.50
CA MET A 122 5.20 0.42 7.60
C MET A 122 6.28 -0.19 8.49
N MET A 123 5.86 -0.90 9.53
CA MET A 123 6.75 -1.71 10.36
C MET A 123 6.69 -3.16 9.92
N VAL A 124 7.86 -3.79 9.79
CA VAL A 124 8.01 -5.14 9.25
C VAL A 124 8.95 -5.94 10.14
N ARG A 125 8.59 -7.18 10.45
CA ARG A 125 9.51 -8.09 11.13
C ARG A 125 10.60 -8.52 10.16
N ARG A 126 11.87 -8.46 10.56
CA ARG A 126 13.01 -8.71 9.64
C ARG A 126 12.92 -10.06 8.95
N ASP A 127 12.59 -11.12 9.68
CA ASP A 127 12.43 -12.46 9.12
C ASP A 127 11.32 -12.51 8.04
N ALA A 128 10.23 -11.75 8.19
CA ALA A 128 9.16 -11.62 7.19
C ALA A 128 9.68 -10.95 5.93
N PHE A 129 10.47 -9.87 6.11
CA PHE A 129 11.08 -9.13 5.02
C PHE A 129 12.05 -10.00 4.22
N GLU A 130 12.93 -10.74 4.90
CA GLU A 130 13.92 -11.62 4.28
C GLU A 130 13.26 -12.82 3.59
N GLU A 131 12.30 -13.47 4.24
CA GLU A 131 11.57 -14.61 3.66
C GLU A 131 10.71 -14.20 2.45
N ALA A 132 10.15 -12.98 2.45
CA ALA A 132 9.41 -12.40 1.32
C ALA A 132 10.33 -11.79 0.24
N GLN A 133 11.66 -11.83 0.44
CA GLN A 133 12.68 -11.30 -0.46
C GLN A 133 12.54 -9.78 -0.72
N GLY A 134 12.22 -9.01 0.32
CA GLY A 134 12.12 -7.55 0.28
C GLY A 134 11.09 -7.01 -0.71
N PHE A 135 11.23 -5.77 -1.13
CA PHE A 135 10.39 -5.18 -2.19
C PHE A 135 10.82 -5.70 -3.57
N ASP A 136 9.86 -5.93 -4.48
CA ASP A 136 10.17 -6.31 -5.87
C ASP A 136 10.62 -5.07 -6.65
N GLU A 137 11.89 -5.05 -7.05
CA GLU A 137 12.55 -3.90 -7.68
C GLU A 137 12.01 -3.54 -9.07
N ASN A 138 11.14 -4.36 -9.65
CA ASN A 138 10.43 -4.04 -10.88
C ASN A 138 9.28 -3.04 -10.66
N TYR A 139 8.84 -2.82 -9.41
CA TYR A 139 7.94 -1.75 -9.02
C TYR A 139 8.75 -0.54 -8.54
N ALA A 140 8.99 0.41 -9.42
CA ALA A 140 9.76 1.61 -9.10
C ALA A 140 8.96 2.63 -8.29
N VAL A 141 7.66 2.77 -8.55
CA VAL A 141 6.82 3.83 -7.94
C VAL A 141 5.51 3.31 -7.38
N ALA A 142 4.71 2.57 -8.16
CA ALA A 142 3.40 2.08 -7.75
C ALA A 142 3.43 0.58 -7.40
N PHE A 143 2.48 0.16 -6.56
CA PHE A 143 2.22 -1.23 -6.16
C PHE A 143 3.35 -1.98 -5.43
N ASN A 144 4.49 -1.34 -5.16
CA ASN A 144 5.61 -1.97 -4.46
C ASN A 144 5.22 -2.48 -3.05
N ASP A 145 4.48 -1.66 -2.31
CA ASP A 145 4.00 -1.94 -0.96
C ASP A 145 2.90 -3.01 -0.95
N ILE A 146 1.98 -2.95 -1.92
CA ILE A 146 0.92 -3.96 -2.08
C ILE A 146 1.52 -5.31 -2.48
N ASP A 147 2.43 -5.36 -3.46
CA ASP A 147 3.14 -6.58 -3.85
C ASP A 147 3.86 -7.19 -2.65
N PHE A 148 4.60 -6.37 -1.90
CA PHE A 148 5.32 -6.80 -0.71
C PHE A 148 4.37 -7.38 0.36
N CYS A 149 3.25 -6.71 0.64
CA CYS A 149 2.23 -7.23 1.54
C CYS A 149 1.68 -8.58 1.08
N LEU A 150 1.34 -8.73 -0.20
CA LEU A 150 0.83 -9.99 -0.74
C LEU A 150 1.88 -11.12 -0.70
N LYS A 151 3.18 -10.81 -0.88
CA LYS A 151 4.27 -11.77 -0.68
C LYS A 151 4.35 -12.23 0.78
N VAL A 152 4.30 -11.31 1.74
CA VAL A 152 4.31 -11.66 3.18
C VAL A 152 3.08 -12.50 3.54
N ARG A 153 1.92 -12.20 2.97
CA ARG A 153 0.70 -13.02 3.17
C ARG A 153 0.82 -14.44 2.64
N LYS A 154 1.52 -14.65 1.52
CA LYS A 154 1.81 -16.00 1.00
C LYS A 154 2.64 -16.85 1.98
N LEU A 155 3.32 -16.22 2.94
CA LEU A 155 4.03 -16.88 4.04
C LEU A 155 3.10 -17.19 5.24
N ASN A 156 1.78 -17.03 5.09
CA ASN A 156 0.78 -17.15 6.14
C ASN A 156 0.98 -16.18 7.32
N ARG A 157 1.53 -14.99 7.04
CA ARG A 157 1.69 -13.91 8.01
C ARG A 157 0.64 -12.82 7.80
N LEU A 158 0.18 -12.24 8.90
CA LEU A 158 -0.82 -11.18 8.89
C LEU A 158 -0.19 -9.83 8.50
N VAL A 159 -1.01 -9.02 7.83
CA VAL A 159 -0.76 -7.60 7.55
C VAL A 159 -1.81 -6.82 8.33
N VAL A 160 -1.38 -6.17 9.40
CA VAL A 160 -2.26 -5.50 10.36
C VAL A 160 -2.30 -4.00 10.05
N TYR A 161 -3.49 -3.44 9.96
CA TYR A 161 -3.72 -2.01 10.09
C TYR A 161 -3.93 -1.66 11.55
N ASN A 162 -3.14 -0.73 12.09
CA ASN A 162 -3.26 -0.22 13.45
C ASN A 162 -3.67 1.27 13.46
N PRO A 163 -4.92 1.62 13.82
CA PRO A 163 -5.39 3.01 13.87
C PRO A 163 -4.80 3.80 15.05
N TYR A 164 -4.26 3.14 16.07
CA TYR A 164 -3.69 3.79 17.25
C TYR A 164 -2.31 4.41 16.99
N ALA A 165 -1.67 4.01 15.89
CA ALA A 165 -0.52 4.71 15.33
C ALA A 165 -1.04 5.67 14.25
N SER A 166 -0.84 6.98 14.44
CA SER A 166 -1.37 8.00 13.54
C SER A 166 -0.28 8.99 13.11
N PHE A 167 -0.26 9.30 11.82
CA PHE A 167 0.67 10.23 11.22
C PHE A 167 -0.06 11.14 10.22
N HIS A 168 0.39 12.38 10.11
CA HIS A 168 0.13 13.18 8.92
C HIS A 168 1.12 12.75 7.84
N HIS A 169 0.64 12.68 6.60
CA HIS A 169 1.50 12.46 5.44
C HIS A 169 1.20 13.57 4.43
N TYR A 170 2.16 14.49 4.27
CA TYR A 170 2.05 15.70 3.47
C TYR A 170 2.23 15.43 1.96
N GLU A 171 1.63 14.33 1.51
CA GLU A 171 1.67 13.78 0.16
C GLU A 171 1.52 14.89 -0.88
N SER A 172 2.34 14.86 -1.94
CA SER A 172 2.42 15.83 -3.06
C SER A 172 3.46 16.95 -2.95
N LYS A 173 4.09 17.20 -1.79
CA LYS A 173 5.22 18.17 -1.75
C LYS A 173 6.47 17.67 -2.47
N SER A 174 6.65 16.36 -2.59
CA SER A 174 7.85 15.72 -3.16
C SER A 174 7.62 15.06 -4.53
N ARG A 175 6.44 14.47 -4.78
CA ARG A 175 6.17 13.58 -5.94
C ARG A 175 5.44 14.21 -7.13
N GLY A 176 4.51 15.14 -6.90
CA GLY A 176 3.57 15.61 -7.93
C GLY A 176 2.55 14.54 -8.39
N ALA A 177 1.64 14.91 -9.30
CA ALA A 177 0.61 14.01 -9.84
C ALA A 177 1.16 13.05 -10.92
N GLU A 178 0.38 12.05 -11.31
CA GLU A 178 0.64 11.17 -12.48
C GLU A 178 0.26 11.90 -13.79
N ASP A 179 0.90 13.02 -14.05
CA ASP A 179 0.47 14.03 -15.03
C ASP A 179 1.27 14.04 -16.33
N THR A 180 2.46 13.42 -16.37
CA THR A 180 3.25 13.32 -17.60
C THR A 180 3.02 11.98 -18.30
N TYR A 181 3.19 11.96 -19.62
CA TYR A 181 3.06 10.75 -20.43
C TYR A 181 3.99 9.64 -19.94
N GLU A 182 5.24 9.96 -19.58
CA GLU A 182 6.21 8.98 -19.09
C GLU A 182 5.76 8.34 -17.76
N LYS A 183 5.17 9.13 -16.85
CA LYS A 183 4.61 8.65 -15.59
C LYS A 183 3.43 7.71 -15.83
N GLN A 184 2.52 8.09 -16.73
CA GLN A 184 1.38 7.27 -17.14
C GLN A 184 1.82 5.94 -17.77
N VAL A 185 2.81 5.96 -18.68
CA VAL A 185 3.35 4.75 -19.32
C VAL A 185 4.00 3.83 -18.27
N ARG A 186 4.78 4.38 -17.33
CA ARG A 186 5.35 3.61 -16.22
C ARG A 186 4.24 3.00 -15.34
N PHE A 187 3.23 3.78 -14.97
CA PHE A 187 2.10 3.31 -14.17
C PHE A 187 1.33 2.17 -14.87
N ALA A 188 1.12 2.28 -16.18
CA ALA A 188 0.52 1.22 -16.99
C ALA A 188 1.40 -0.04 -17.03
N ALA A 189 2.72 0.10 -17.13
CA ALA A 189 3.66 -1.02 -17.09
C ALA A 189 3.66 -1.74 -15.72
N GLU A 190 3.69 -0.98 -14.62
CA GLU A 190 3.62 -1.52 -13.25
C GLU A 190 2.26 -2.17 -12.97
N THR A 191 1.17 -1.57 -13.47
CA THR A 191 -0.19 -2.16 -13.42
C THR A 191 -0.22 -3.49 -14.14
N LYS A 192 0.31 -3.56 -15.37
CA LYS A 192 0.37 -4.78 -16.16
C LYS A 192 1.18 -5.86 -15.46
N LEU A 193 2.32 -5.51 -14.87
CA LEU A 193 3.15 -6.43 -14.08
C LEU A 193 2.37 -6.97 -12.86
N PHE A 194 1.72 -6.09 -12.11
CA PHE A 194 0.91 -6.47 -10.94
C PHE A 194 -0.26 -7.38 -11.31
N VAL A 195 -1.03 -7.01 -12.33
CA VAL A 195 -2.16 -7.81 -12.84
C VAL A 195 -1.66 -9.16 -13.34
N SER A 196 -0.49 -9.23 -13.98
CA SER A 196 0.12 -10.50 -14.40
C SER A 196 0.47 -11.39 -13.21
N LYS A 197 1.18 -10.83 -12.22
CA LYS A 197 1.71 -11.54 -11.05
C LYS A 197 0.62 -11.99 -10.08
N TRP A 198 -0.43 -11.19 -9.91
CA TRP A 198 -1.50 -11.39 -8.92
C TRP A 198 -2.87 -11.64 -9.55
N LYS A 199 -2.91 -12.06 -10.82
CA LYS A 199 -4.13 -12.35 -11.58
C LYS A 199 -5.16 -13.16 -10.81
N ASP A 200 -4.75 -14.27 -10.23
CA ASP A 200 -5.67 -15.18 -9.53
C ASP A 200 -6.22 -14.53 -8.26
N PHE A 201 -5.41 -13.75 -7.55
CA PHE A 201 -5.88 -13.00 -6.38
C PHE A 201 -6.93 -11.96 -6.79
N ILE A 202 -6.65 -11.18 -7.83
CA ILE A 202 -7.57 -10.15 -8.36
C ILE A 202 -8.89 -10.78 -8.82
N LEU A 203 -8.83 -11.93 -9.53
CA LEU A 203 -10.02 -12.63 -10.02
C LEU A 203 -10.84 -13.34 -8.95
N ASN A 204 -10.22 -13.71 -7.83
CA ASN A 204 -10.93 -14.33 -6.70
C ASN A 204 -11.48 -13.28 -5.71
N GLY A 205 -10.99 -12.04 -5.80
CA GLY A 205 -11.35 -10.94 -4.91
C GLY A 205 -10.56 -10.96 -3.60
N ASP A 206 -10.48 -9.79 -2.97
CA ASP A 206 -9.77 -9.61 -1.70
C ASP A 206 -10.53 -10.27 -0.54
N PRO A 207 -9.89 -11.18 0.23
CA PRO A 207 -10.55 -11.90 1.31
C PRO A 207 -10.94 -11.01 2.51
N TYR A 208 -10.42 -9.79 2.63
CA TYR A 208 -10.81 -8.84 3.70
C TYR A 208 -11.91 -7.86 3.28
N TYR A 209 -12.43 -8.00 2.08
CA TYR A 209 -13.49 -7.16 1.55
C TYR A 209 -14.76 -7.97 1.27
N ASN A 210 -15.91 -7.44 1.68
CA ASN A 210 -17.18 -8.16 1.55
C ASN A 210 -17.65 -8.12 0.10
N GLN A 211 -17.90 -9.29 -0.48
CA GLN A 211 -18.33 -9.46 -1.88
C GLN A 211 -19.68 -8.79 -2.20
N ASN A 212 -20.46 -8.36 -1.20
CA ASN A 212 -21.71 -7.62 -1.37
C ASN A 212 -21.50 -6.09 -1.47
N LEU A 213 -20.29 -5.60 -1.24
CA LEU A 213 -19.93 -4.19 -1.37
C LEU A 213 -19.32 -3.92 -2.75
N THR A 214 -19.50 -2.69 -3.24
CA THR A 214 -18.99 -2.30 -4.55
C THR A 214 -17.47 -2.31 -4.59
N VAL A 215 -16.91 -2.64 -5.76
CA VAL A 215 -15.47 -2.57 -6.06
C VAL A 215 -15.12 -1.35 -6.91
N HIS A 216 -16.09 -0.49 -7.22
CA HIS A 216 -15.89 0.70 -8.06
C HIS A 216 -15.50 1.95 -7.28
N ASN A 217 -15.77 1.99 -5.98
CA ASN A 217 -15.38 3.06 -5.08
C ASN A 217 -14.97 2.48 -3.72
N SER A 218 -14.39 3.31 -2.85
CA SER A 218 -13.84 2.93 -1.54
C SER A 218 -14.74 3.33 -0.36
N ASP A 219 -16.03 3.61 -0.61
CA ASP A 219 -16.99 4.14 0.38
C ASP A 219 -17.80 3.05 1.12
N PHE A 220 -17.58 1.76 0.77
CA PHE A 220 -18.29 0.60 1.33
C PHE A 220 -19.81 0.61 1.08
N SER A 221 -20.26 1.28 0.03
CA SER A 221 -21.65 1.17 -0.43
C SER A 221 -21.96 -0.24 -0.92
N CYS A 222 -23.23 -0.64 -0.75
CA CYS A 222 -23.73 -1.87 -1.32
C CYS A 222 -23.65 -1.84 -2.84
N ARG A 223 -23.39 -3.01 -3.45
CA ARG A 223 -23.42 -3.16 -4.91
C ARG A 223 -24.73 -2.69 -5.51
N ASN A 224 -24.63 -1.98 -6.64
CA ASN A 224 -25.78 -1.77 -7.51
C ASN A 224 -25.92 -2.99 -8.43
N LEU A 225 -26.86 -3.89 -8.11
CA LEU A 225 -27.06 -5.15 -8.84
C LEU A 225 -27.49 -4.98 -10.31
N ALA A 226 -27.85 -3.76 -10.73
CA ALA A 226 -28.07 -3.45 -12.15
C ALA A 226 -26.75 -3.26 -12.93
N ILE A 227 -25.64 -3.01 -12.23
CA ILE A 227 -24.33 -2.69 -12.81
C ILE A 227 -23.32 -3.81 -12.55
N GLU A 228 -23.31 -4.36 -11.33
CA GLU A 228 -22.33 -5.34 -10.86
C GLU A 228 -23.02 -6.47 -10.07
N LYS A 229 -22.64 -7.74 -10.32
CA LYS A 229 -23.20 -8.87 -9.57
C LYS A 229 -22.41 -9.14 -8.29
N ILE A 230 -23.03 -9.83 -7.35
CA ILE A 230 -22.34 -10.30 -6.14
C ILE A 230 -21.17 -11.20 -6.55
N GLY A 231 -19.99 -10.89 -6.02
CA GLY A 231 -18.74 -11.61 -6.34
C GLY A 231 -18.04 -11.15 -7.62
N ASP A 232 -18.60 -10.21 -8.38
CA ASP A 232 -17.88 -9.65 -9.54
C ASP A 232 -16.66 -8.85 -9.06
N THR A 233 -15.51 -9.12 -9.69
CA THR A 233 -14.30 -8.31 -9.55
C THR A 233 -14.33 -7.16 -10.54
N PHE A 234 -13.60 -6.07 -10.28
CA PHE A 234 -13.57 -4.92 -11.17
C PHE A 234 -13.13 -5.33 -12.59
N TYR A 235 -12.03 -6.06 -12.69
CA TYR A 235 -11.62 -6.64 -13.96
C TYR A 235 -12.34 -7.96 -14.22
N LYS A 236 -12.99 -8.02 -15.40
CA LYS A 236 -13.42 -9.29 -15.99
C LYS A 236 -12.24 -9.99 -16.64
N LYS A 237 -12.32 -11.31 -16.86
CA LYS A 237 -11.28 -12.09 -17.54
C LYS A 237 -10.84 -11.50 -18.88
N SER A 238 -11.78 -10.92 -19.64
CA SER A 238 -11.51 -10.24 -20.91
C SER A 238 -10.69 -8.96 -20.74
N MET A 239 -10.98 -8.16 -19.70
CA MET A 239 -10.23 -6.94 -19.39
C MET A 239 -8.80 -7.26 -18.95
N ILE A 240 -8.62 -8.29 -18.12
CA ILE A 240 -7.28 -8.76 -17.76
C ILE A 240 -6.50 -9.19 -19.02
N HIS A 241 -7.15 -9.87 -19.97
CA HIS A 241 -6.49 -10.24 -21.21
C HIS A 241 -6.00 -9.01 -21.99
N ALA A 242 -6.84 -7.98 -22.15
CA ALA A 242 -6.48 -6.73 -22.82
C ALA A 242 -5.26 -6.05 -22.16
N ILE A 243 -5.29 -5.86 -20.84
CA ILE A 243 -4.16 -5.30 -20.06
C ILE A 243 -2.86 -6.08 -20.30
N LEU A 244 -2.95 -7.41 -20.40
CA LEU A 244 -1.78 -8.26 -20.60
C LEU A 244 -1.28 -8.28 -22.05
N THR A 245 -2.13 -7.99 -23.04
CA THR A 245 -1.76 -8.00 -24.46
C THR A 245 -1.29 -6.65 -24.99
N GLU A 246 -1.86 -5.55 -24.50
CA GLU A 246 -1.52 -4.19 -24.96
C GLU A 246 -0.18 -3.72 -24.39
N SER A 247 0.55 -2.91 -25.15
CA SER A 247 1.74 -2.23 -24.63
C SER A 247 1.31 -1.13 -23.63
N PRO A 248 2.16 -0.77 -22.66
CA PRO A 248 1.86 0.34 -21.75
C PRO A 248 1.53 1.66 -22.48
N GLU A 249 2.18 1.93 -23.60
CA GLU A 249 1.91 3.09 -24.46
C GLU A 249 0.51 3.04 -25.09
N GLN A 250 0.08 1.86 -25.56
CA GLN A 250 -1.28 1.66 -26.08
C GLN A 250 -2.33 1.92 -25.00
N ILE A 251 -2.12 1.38 -23.79
CA ILE A 251 -3.01 1.60 -22.65
C ILE A 251 -3.16 3.09 -22.33
N VAL A 252 -2.07 3.87 -22.39
CA VAL A 252 -2.14 5.31 -22.13
C VAL A 252 -2.89 6.05 -23.24
N GLN A 253 -2.68 5.69 -24.51
CA GLN A 253 -3.35 6.31 -25.66
C GLN A 253 -4.86 6.06 -25.66
N ASP A 254 -5.30 4.86 -25.29
CA ASP A 254 -6.72 4.48 -25.28
C ASP A 254 -7.51 5.13 -24.12
N ASN A 255 -6.83 5.65 -23.10
CA ASN A 255 -7.42 6.31 -21.94
C ASN A 255 -7.45 7.86 -22.03
N GLN A 256 -6.94 8.45 -23.12
CA GLN A 256 -6.98 9.88 -23.41
C GLN A 256 -8.19 10.26 -24.28
#